data_AF-A0A925JFG1-F1
#
_entry.id   AF-A0A925JFG1-F1
#
_cell.length_a   1.000
_cell.length_b   1.000
_cell.length_c   1.000
_cell.angle_alpha   90.00
_cell.angle_beta   90.00
_cell.angle_gamma   90.00
#
_symmetry.space_group_name_H-M   'P 1'
#
loop_
_entity.id
_entity.type
_entity.pdbx_description
1 polymer ?
#
loop_
_entity_poly.entity_id
_entity_poly.type
_entity_poly.pdbx_seq_one_letter_code
_entity_poly.pdbx_strand_id
1 'polypeptide(L)'
;NGDGNWEPYAIEINLRKGGTTHPFLTLQFLTDGTYDPDTAIFTAPNGQQKYFVASDHIESPLYCVFTPDDLFDIVVRQGLHFDQTRQTGVVFHMMSALGECGRVGLTAVGNSHDEAKSIYERAVAVLDEEARTASSW
;
A
#
# COMPACT_ATOMS: atom_id res chain seq x y z
N ASN A 1 25.03 -9.36 31.84
CA ASN A 1 24.72 -8.07 31.18
C ASN A 1 23.72 -8.36 30.08
N GLY A 2 22.44 -8.49 30.42
CA GLY A 2 21.52 -9.32 29.65
C GLY A 2 20.05 -8.94 29.76
N ASP A 3 19.74 -7.65 29.64
CA ASP A 3 18.37 -7.17 29.75
C ASP A 3 17.66 -7.10 28.39
N GLY A 4 18.30 -7.57 27.30
CA GLY A 4 17.69 -7.69 25.97
C GLY A 4 17.22 -6.38 25.34
N ASN A 5 17.62 -5.23 25.90
CA ASN A 5 17.15 -3.93 25.45
C ASN A 5 17.89 -3.49 24.18
N TRP A 6 17.15 -3.08 23.15
CA TRP A 6 17.71 -2.61 21.89
C TRP A 6 18.03 -1.11 21.97
N GLU A 7 19.26 -0.74 21.62
CA GLU A 7 19.66 0.67 21.49
C GLU A 7 19.74 1.03 19.99
N PRO A 8 18.87 1.92 19.48
CA PRO A 8 18.90 2.30 18.07
C PRO A 8 20.03 3.31 17.79
N TYR A 9 20.79 3.07 16.72
CA TYR A 9 21.81 4.00 16.21
C TYR A 9 21.47 4.42 14.78
N ALA A 10 21.56 5.72 14.50
CA ALA A 10 21.39 6.24 13.14
C ALA A 10 22.61 5.88 12.27
N ILE A 11 22.37 5.31 11.08
CA ILE A 11 23.43 4.82 10.18
C ILE A 11 23.63 5.70 8.93
N GLU A 12 22.57 6.34 8.44
CA GLU A 12 22.62 7.18 7.25
C GLU A 12 21.50 8.24 7.26
N ILE A 13 21.65 9.27 6.42
CA ILE A 13 20.60 10.27 6.16
C ILE A 13 20.42 10.38 4.65
N ASN A 14 19.17 10.23 4.19
CA ASN A 14 18.80 10.40 2.79
C ASN A 14 18.08 11.74 2.59
N LEU A 15 18.78 12.77 2.10
CA LEU A 15 18.22 14.11 1.87
C LEU A 15 17.55 14.23 0.50
N ARG A 16 16.41 13.55 0.33
CA ARG A 16 15.53 13.60 -0.86
C ARG A 16 14.16 13.03 -0.53
N LYS A 17 13.19 13.18 -1.44
CA LYS A 17 11.96 12.37 -1.38
C LYS A 17 12.32 10.92 -1.71
N GLY A 18 12.07 10.00 -0.77
CA GLY A 18 12.38 8.57 -0.89
C GLY A 18 11.12 7.73 -1.15
N GLY A 19 11.30 6.42 -1.24
CA GLY A 19 10.18 5.48 -1.46
C GLY A 19 9.10 5.53 -0.38
N THR A 20 9.45 5.96 0.84
CA THR A 20 8.49 6.15 1.96
C THR A 20 7.72 7.47 1.87
N THR A 21 8.21 8.45 1.11
CA THR A 21 7.56 9.77 1.02
C THR A 21 6.24 9.68 0.28
N HIS A 22 6.16 8.94 -0.83
CA HIS A 22 4.93 8.84 -1.62
C HIS A 22 3.78 8.18 -0.83
N PRO A 23 3.94 6.98 -0.24
CA PRO A 23 2.88 6.35 0.54
C PRO A 23 2.40 7.20 1.72
N PHE A 24 3.32 7.84 2.44
CA PHE A 24 2.97 8.72 3.56
C PHE A 24 2.15 9.94 3.09
N LEU A 25 2.59 10.62 2.02
CA LEU A 25 1.85 11.76 1.47
C LEU A 25 0.51 11.33 0.86
N THR A 26 0.43 10.14 0.27
CA THR A 26 -0.83 9.54 -0.21
C THR A 26 -1.79 9.33 0.95
N LEU A 27 -1.35 8.72 2.06
CA LEU A 27 -2.17 8.57 3.25
C LEU A 27 -2.67 9.93 3.76
N GLN A 28 -1.78 10.92 3.86
CA GLN A 28 -2.13 12.27 4.31
C GLN A 28 -3.19 12.91 3.40
N PHE A 29 -2.99 12.84 2.07
CA PHE A 29 -3.91 13.43 1.10
C PHE A 29 -5.30 12.76 1.10
N LEU A 30 -5.34 11.43 1.23
CA LEU A 30 -6.61 10.68 1.18
C LEU A 30 -7.43 10.83 2.46
N THR A 31 -6.76 11.09 3.59
CA THR A 31 -7.40 11.05 4.91
C THR A 31 -7.53 12.40 5.60
N ASP A 32 -6.83 13.43 5.10
CA ASP A 32 -6.61 14.71 5.78
C ASP A 32 -6.04 14.55 7.20
N GLY A 33 -5.37 13.41 7.46
CA GLY A 33 -4.84 13.09 8.77
C GLY A 33 -3.48 13.73 9.08
N THR A 34 -3.04 13.56 10.33
CA THR A 34 -1.81 14.14 10.85
C THR A 34 -0.98 13.09 11.59
N TYR A 35 0.33 13.17 11.44
CA TYR A 35 1.30 12.35 12.18
C TYR A 35 1.82 13.11 13.40
N ASP A 36 1.77 12.46 14.56
CA ASP A 36 2.39 12.93 15.79
C ASP A 36 3.78 12.28 15.96
N PRO A 37 4.88 13.04 15.90
CA PRO A 37 6.22 12.50 16.03
C PRO A 37 6.58 12.02 17.45
N ASP A 38 5.90 12.52 18.48
CA ASP A 38 6.20 12.15 19.87
C ASP A 38 5.61 10.77 20.21
N THR A 39 4.47 10.43 19.61
CA THR A 39 3.80 9.13 19.80
C THR A 39 4.00 8.16 18.65
N ALA A 40 4.51 8.64 17.51
CA ALA A 40 4.63 7.90 16.25
C ALA A 40 3.30 7.37 15.71
N ILE A 41 2.20 8.11 15.95
CA ILE A 41 0.85 7.72 15.55
C ILE A 41 0.32 8.67 14.47
N PHE A 42 -0.28 8.09 13.42
CA PHE A 42 -1.03 8.82 12.41
C PHE A 42 -2.54 8.75 12.69
N THR A 43 -3.21 9.89 12.71
CA THR A 43 -4.65 9.98 13.04
C THR A 43 -5.41 10.82 12.03
N ALA A 44 -6.54 10.32 11.55
CA ALA A 44 -7.47 11.06 10.69
C ALA A 44 -8.29 12.09 11.51
N PRO A 45 -8.93 13.10 10.89
CA PRO A 45 -9.65 14.17 11.60
C PRO A 45 -10.78 13.69 12.53
N ASN A 46 -11.36 12.52 12.25
CA ASN A 46 -12.38 11.90 13.09
C ASN A 46 -11.82 11.19 14.34
N GLY A 47 -10.51 11.26 14.58
CA GLY A 47 -9.82 10.60 15.69
C GLY A 47 -9.44 9.14 15.42
N GLN A 48 -9.77 8.60 14.24
CA GLN A 48 -9.40 7.23 13.87
C GLN A 48 -7.91 7.15 13.53
N GLN A 49 -7.18 6.29 14.22
CA GLN A 49 -5.81 5.96 13.83
C GLN A 49 -5.80 5.22 12.49
N LYS A 50 -4.87 5.59 11.63
CA LYS A 50 -4.70 4.95 10.32
C LYS A 50 -3.33 4.29 10.23
N TYR A 51 -3.34 3.13 9.59
CA TYR A 51 -2.18 2.29 9.39
C TYR A 51 -2.08 1.98 7.91
N PHE A 52 -0.87 1.80 7.40
CA PHE A 52 -0.70 1.41 6.02
C PHE A 52 0.43 0.40 5.82
N VAL A 53 0.26 -0.43 4.79
CA VAL A 53 1.32 -1.22 4.19
C VAL A 53 1.55 -0.67 2.79
N ALA A 54 2.80 -0.38 2.44
CA ALA A 54 3.15 0.08 1.11
C ALA A 54 4.26 -0.76 0.51
N SER A 55 4.13 -1.03 -0.77
CA SER A 55 5.14 -1.69 -1.59
C SER A 55 5.22 -0.98 -2.94
N ASP A 56 6.43 -0.77 -3.44
CA ASP A 56 6.71 -0.32 -4.81
C ASP A 56 7.12 -1.49 -5.73
N HIS A 57 7.08 -2.71 -5.20
CA HIS A 57 7.69 -3.89 -5.82
C HIS A 57 6.76 -5.11 -5.74
N ILE A 58 5.49 -4.95 -6.11
CA ILE A 58 4.62 -6.09 -6.41
C ILE A 58 4.86 -6.46 -7.86
N GLU A 59 5.46 -7.63 -8.08
CA GLU A 59 5.88 -8.06 -9.40
C GLU A 59 5.57 -9.52 -9.68
N SER A 60 5.13 -9.78 -10.90
CA SER A 60 4.97 -11.11 -11.46
C SER A 60 4.97 -11.01 -12.98
N PRO A 61 5.69 -11.90 -13.71
CA PRO A 61 5.61 -11.93 -15.17
C PRO A 61 4.18 -12.12 -15.69
N LEU A 62 3.30 -12.74 -14.90
CA LEU A 62 1.89 -12.94 -15.25
C LEU A 62 1.09 -11.63 -15.23
N TYR A 63 1.55 -10.58 -14.54
CA TYR A 63 0.85 -9.31 -14.47
C TYR A 63 0.98 -8.48 -15.77
N CYS A 64 1.89 -8.85 -16.69
CA CYS A 64 2.02 -8.18 -18.00
C CYS A 64 0.75 -8.28 -18.86
N VAL A 65 -0.18 -9.18 -18.51
CA VAL A 65 -1.47 -9.30 -19.18
C VAL A 65 -2.42 -8.15 -18.87
N PHE A 66 -2.18 -7.41 -17.78
CA PHE A 66 -3.07 -6.36 -17.34
C PHE A 66 -2.73 -5.02 -17.98
N THR A 67 -3.77 -4.31 -18.40
CA THR A 67 -3.74 -2.85 -18.58
C THR A 67 -4.04 -2.14 -17.25
N PRO A 68 -3.74 -0.84 -17.12
CA PRO A 68 -4.20 -0.06 -15.96
C PRO A 68 -5.72 -0.08 -15.77
N ASP A 69 -6.50 -0.11 -16.86
CA ASP A 69 -7.97 -0.19 -16.78
C ASP A 69 -8.43 -1.53 -16.19
N ASP A 70 -7.80 -2.65 -16.60
CA ASP A 70 -8.08 -3.97 -16.01
C ASP A 70 -7.79 -3.98 -14.50
N LEU A 71 -6.70 -3.33 -14.08
CA LEU A 71 -6.35 -3.20 -12.66
C LEU A 71 -7.43 -2.44 -11.89
N PHE A 72 -7.93 -1.32 -12.42
CA PHE A 72 -9.04 -0.59 -11.81
C PHE A 72 -10.31 -1.45 -11.71
N ASP A 73 -10.67 -2.14 -12.79
CA ASP A 73 -11.86 -3.00 -12.83
C ASP A 73 -11.79 -4.14 -11.81
N ILE A 74 -10.65 -4.82 -11.70
CA ILE A 74 -10.42 -5.87 -10.70
C ILE A 74 -10.64 -5.32 -9.29
N VAL A 75 -10.05 -4.18 -8.99
CA VAL A 75 -10.03 -3.59 -7.64
C VAL A 75 -11.41 -3.08 -7.23
N VAL A 76 -12.19 -2.55 -8.19
CA VAL A 76 -13.59 -2.18 -7.96
C VAL A 76 -14.44 -3.43 -7.75
N ARG A 77 -14.36 -4.41 -8.66
CA ARG A 77 -15.14 -5.66 -8.61
C ARG A 77 -14.92 -6.45 -7.32
N GLN A 78 -13.70 -6.43 -6.81
CA GLN A 78 -13.32 -7.14 -5.58
C GLN A 78 -13.53 -6.28 -4.32
N GLY A 79 -14.00 -5.04 -4.44
CA GLY A 79 -14.23 -4.14 -3.30
C GLY A 79 -12.94 -3.83 -2.53
N LEU A 80 -11.84 -3.66 -3.25
CA LEU A 80 -10.51 -3.34 -2.71
C LEU A 80 -10.14 -1.87 -2.86
N HIS A 81 -10.83 -1.14 -3.73
CA HIS A 81 -10.59 0.29 -3.95
C HIS A 81 -10.70 1.06 -2.63
N PHE A 82 -9.98 2.17 -2.56
CA PHE A 82 -10.06 3.06 -1.42
C PHE A 82 -11.48 3.63 -1.26
N ASP A 83 -12.12 3.31 -0.13
CA ASP A 83 -13.40 3.86 0.28
C ASP A 83 -13.16 5.16 1.03
N GLN A 84 -13.60 6.29 0.46
CA GLN A 84 -13.40 7.62 1.03
C GLN A 84 -14.15 7.82 2.36
N THR A 85 -15.27 7.14 2.57
CA THR A 85 -16.07 7.27 3.80
C THR A 85 -15.39 6.56 4.95
N ARG A 86 -14.91 5.34 4.70
CA ARG A 86 -14.19 4.55 5.70
C ARG A 86 -12.72 4.95 5.81
N GLN A 87 -12.20 5.63 4.78
CA GLN A 87 -10.78 5.94 4.61
C GLN A 87 -9.91 4.68 4.72
N THR A 88 -10.30 3.62 4.00
CA THR A 88 -9.62 2.32 3.99
C THR A 88 -9.68 1.71 2.60
N GLY A 89 -8.71 0.85 2.25
CA GLY A 89 -8.62 0.18 0.96
C GLY A 89 -7.27 0.43 0.31
N VAL A 90 -7.18 0.14 -1.00
CA VAL A 90 -5.92 0.19 -1.76
C VAL A 90 -5.91 1.36 -2.73
N VAL A 91 -4.74 1.99 -2.84
CA VAL A 91 -4.38 2.89 -3.94
C VAL A 91 -3.16 2.33 -4.66
N PHE A 92 -3.26 2.15 -5.97
CA PHE A 92 -2.15 1.71 -6.81
C PHE A 92 -1.34 2.90 -7.32
N HIS A 93 -0.05 2.67 -7.52
CA HIS A 93 0.89 3.64 -8.07
C HIS A 93 1.88 2.93 -9.01
N MET A 94 2.56 3.71 -9.87
CA MET A 94 3.50 3.21 -10.89
C MET A 94 2.91 2.21 -11.90
N MET A 95 1.62 2.32 -12.21
CA MET A 95 0.90 1.41 -13.12
C MET A 95 1.44 1.39 -14.56
N SER A 96 2.24 2.39 -14.97
CA SER A 96 2.86 2.40 -16.30
C SER A 96 3.83 1.24 -16.53
N ALA A 97 4.39 0.66 -15.48
CA ALA A 97 5.29 -0.50 -15.57
C ALA A 97 4.56 -1.85 -15.60
N LEU A 98 3.22 -1.85 -15.49
CA LEU A 98 2.43 -3.08 -15.34
C LEU A 98 2.46 -3.94 -16.60
N GLY A 99 2.08 -3.39 -17.75
CA GLY A 99 2.02 -4.16 -19.00
C GLY A 99 3.39 -4.58 -19.53
N GLU A 100 4.44 -3.79 -19.29
CA GLU A 100 5.79 -4.07 -19.81
C GLU A 100 6.63 -4.93 -18.88
N CYS A 101 6.55 -4.71 -17.57
CA CYS A 101 7.42 -5.33 -16.57
C CYS A 101 6.67 -6.21 -15.57
N GLY A 102 5.34 -6.25 -15.63
CA GLY A 102 4.52 -6.99 -14.67
C GLY A 102 4.66 -6.43 -13.26
N ARG A 103 4.94 -5.13 -13.11
CA ARG A 103 5.22 -4.48 -11.83
C ARG A 103 4.24 -3.36 -11.55
N VAL A 104 3.78 -3.30 -10.31
CA VAL A 104 2.97 -2.20 -9.79
C VAL A 104 3.31 -1.94 -8.33
N GLY A 105 3.10 -0.71 -7.87
CA GLY A 105 3.14 -0.39 -6.45
C GLY A 105 1.73 -0.21 -5.88
N LEU A 106 1.58 -0.39 -4.57
CA LEU A 106 0.34 -0.09 -3.88
C LEU A 106 0.56 0.47 -2.48
N THR A 107 -0.46 1.13 -1.95
CA THR A 107 -0.59 1.52 -0.54
C THR A 107 -1.95 1.02 -0.05
N ALA A 108 -1.92 0.09 0.90
CA ALA A 108 -3.10 -0.47 1.55
C ALA A 108 -3.29 0.22 2.91
N VAL A 109 -4.45 0.85 3.12
CA VAL A 109 -4.79 1.62 4.32
C VAL A 109 -5.86 0.91 5.14
N GLY A 110 -5.63 0.76 6.44
CA GLY A 110 -6.55 0.16 7.41
C GLY A 110 -6.64 0.95 8.72
N ASN A 111 -7.58 0.55 9.59
CA ASN A 111 -7.79 1.10 10.93
C ASN A 111 -6.99 0.38 12.02
N SER A 112 -6.27 -0.68 11.65
CA SER A 112 -5.28 -1.38 12.47
C SER A 112 -4.14 -1.89 11.59
N HIS A 113 -3.01 -2.26 12.22
CA HIS A 113 -1.91 -2.95 11.52
C HIS A 113 -2.39 -4.21 10.80
N ASP A 114 -3.21 -5.03 11.48
CA ASP A 114 -3.73 -6.28 10.93
C ASP A 114 -4.69 -6.04 9.76
N GLU A 115 -5.54 -5.02 9.83
CA GLU A 115 -6.45 -4.68 8.72
C GLU A 115 -5.66 -4.19 7.50
N ALA A 116 -4.69 -3.29 7.69
CA ALA A 116 -3.86 -2.80 6.59
C ALA A 116 -3.08 -3.94 5.91
N LYS A 117 -2.53 -4.86 6.72
CA LYS A 117 -1.84 -6.06 6.23
C LYS A 117 -2.79 -7.01 5.50
N SER A 118 -3.97 -7.27 6.04
CA SER A 118 -4.97 -8.12 5.40
C SER A 118 -5.45 -7.55 4.07
N ILE A 119 -5.66 -6.23 3.98
CA ILE A 119 -6.00 -5.55 2.73
C ILE A 119 -4.87 -5.72 1.70
N TYR A 120 -3.62 -5.52 2.11
CA TYR A 120 -2.45 -5.74 1.26
C TYR A 120 -2.37 -7.17 0.72
N GLU A 121 -2.43 -8.17 1.61
CA GLU A 121 -2.34 -9.58 1.25
C GLU A 121 -3.48 -10.01 0.32
N ARG A 122 -4.70 -9.54 0.60
CA ARG A 122 -5.87 -9.79 -0.25
C ARG A 122 -5.71 -9.17 -1.62
N ALA A 123 -5.16 -7.95 -1.72
CA ALA A 123 -4.94 -7.31 -3.01
C ALA A 123 -3.92 -8.08 -3.87
N VAL A 124 -2.80 -8.49 -3.29
CA VAL A 124 -1.80 -9.32 -3.99
C VAL A 124 -2.41 -10.65 -4.43
N ALA A 125 -3.10 -11.35 -3.54
CA ALA A 125 -3.73 -12.63 -3.85
C ALA A 125 -4.77 -12.54 -4.98
N VAL A 126 -5.55 -11.45 -5.02
CA VAL A 126 -6.51 -11.18 -6.09
C VAL A 126 -5.79 -10.97 -7.43
N LEU A 127 -4.72 -10.17 -7.46
CA LEU A 127 -3.95 -9.97 -8.70
C LEU A 127 -3.35 -11.27 -9.20
N ASP A 128 -2.82 -12.11 -8.30
CA ASP A 128 -2.28 -13.42 -8.65
C ASP A 128 -3.33 -14.36 -9.25
N GLU A 129 -4.56 -14.37 -8.73
CA GLU A 129 -5.65 -15.20 -9.24
C GLU A 129 -6.16 -14.70 -10.60
N GLU A 130 -6.38 -13.40 -10.73
CA GLU A 130 -6.85 -12.79 -11.99
C GLU A 130 -5.81 -12.98 -13.10
N ALA A 131 -4.52 -12.87 -12.78
CA ALA A 131 -3.43 -13.01 -13.76
C ALA A 131 -3.27 -14.46 -14.22
N ARG A 132 -3.39 -15.43 -13.29
CA ARG A 132 -3.42 -16.86 -13.64
C ARG A 132 -4.61 -17.17 -14.52
N THR A 133 -5.78 -16.62 -14.21
CA THR A 133 -7.00 -16.83 -15.00
C THR A 133 -6.84 -16.26 -16.41
N ALA A 134 -6.35 -15.03 -16.56
CA ALA A 134 -6.12 -14.39 -17.85
C ALA A 134 -5.05 -15.10 -18.70
N SER A 135 -4.01 -15.65 -18.07
CA SER A 135 -2.92 -16.38 -18.74
C SER A 135 -3.27 -17.82 -19.12
N SER A 136 -4.43 -18.33 -18.67
CA SER A 136 -4.90 -19.68 -18.97
C SER A 136 -5.71 -19.77 -20.28
N TRP A 137 -5.84 -18.65 -21.01
CA TRP A 137 -6.57 -18.52 -22.27
C TRP A 137 -5.62 -18.30 -23.46
#